data_AF-B1X360-F1
#
_entry.id   AF-B1X360-F1
#
_cell.length_a   1.000
_cell.length_b   1.000
_cell.length_c   1.000
_cell.angle_alpha   90.00
_cell.angle_beta   90.00
_cell.angle_gamma   90.00
#
_symmetry.space_group_name_H-M   'P 1'
#
loop_
_entity.id
_entity.type
_entity.pdbx_description
1 polymer ?
#
loop_
_entity_poly.entity_id
_entity_poly.type
_entity_poly.pdbx_seq_one_letter_code
_entity_poly.pdbx_strand_id
1 'polypeptide(L)'
;MKVIPCSEQNLDNVQINTAVIQLNGKEVTIIQIVDKQGFPYSWLTIAEGLVKDSSFRELWNQTLAEIPFNFQWKPVPIHPKFAKTYPFFAVLVPSSFPPSNPSAYRKYLNKLSNEELITTFPNLSGDALLLIPKDTGDYGHIADFCRNADDKLIQTLWQSFGKLTYQAILNEEILWCNTHGHGVPWMHIRFDETLKYAAFPPYGTIDETSQKEWYETIYLKVFE
;
A
#
# COMPACT_ATOMS: atom_id res chain seq x y z
N MET A 1 -10.93 -17.43 13.23
CA MET A 1 -10.98 -16.92 11.86
C MET A 1 -11.28 -17.99 10.83
N LYS A 2 -12.33 -17.77 10.04
CA LYS A 2 -12.66 -18.57 8.85
C LYS A 2 -11.58 -18.35 7.79
N VAL A 3 -11.17 -19.41 7.10
CA VAL A 3 -10.19 -19.32 6.00
C VAL A 3 -10.96 -19.02 4.72
N ILE A 4 -10.56 -17.96 4.02
CA ILE A 4 -11.09 -17.60 2.70
C ILE A 4 -10.02 -17.99 1.69
N PRO A 5 -10.34 -18.91 0.75
CA PRO A 5 -9.37 -19.33 -0.25
C PRO A 5 -9.01 -18.13 -1.14
N CYS A 6 -7.72 -17.95 -1.38
CA CYS A 6 -7.24 -16.98 -2.37
C CYS A 6 -7.26 -17.60 -3.77
N SER A 7 -7.41 -16.76 -4.78
CA SER A 7 -7.28 -17.14 -6.17
C SER A 7 -5.85 -17.58 -6.49
N GLU A 8 -5.75 -18.66 -7.26
CA GLU A 8 -4.51 -19.13 -7.90
C GLU A 8 -4.40 -18.67 -9.36
N GLN A 9 -5.37 -17.88 -9.85
CA GLN A 9 -5.35 -17.34 -11.21
C GLN A 9 -4.28 -16.25 -11.34
N ASN A 10 -3.85 -16.00 -12.58
CA ASN A 10 -3.06 -14.80 -12.88
C ASN A 10 -3.91 -13.54 -12.68
N LEU A 11 -3.26 -12.37 -12.61
CA LEU A 11 -3.91 -11.06 -12.45
C LEU A 11 -4.51 -10.51 -13.76
N ASP A 12 -4.87 -11.40 -14.68
CA ASP A 12 -5.51 -11.04 -15.93
C ASP A 12 -7.00 -10.78 -15.70
N ASN A 13 -7.47 -9.55 -15.95
CA ASN A 13 -8.86 -9.13 -15.78
C ASN A 13 -9.37 -9.23 -14.32
N VAL A 14 -8.58 -8.73 -13.37
CA VAL A 14 -9.04 -8.61 -11.98
C VAL A 14 -10.25 -7.69 -11.87
N GLN A 15 -11.09 -7.95 -10.87
CA GLN A 15 -12.17 -7.05 -10.46
C GLN A 15 -11.79 -6.37 -9.15
N ILE A 16 -12.19 -5.10 -9.05
CA ILE A 16 -11.98 -4.29 -7.85
C ILE A 16 -13.31 -4.15 -7.14
N ASN A 17 -13.37 -4.60 -5.90
CA ASN A 17 -14.49 -4.38 -5.02
C ASN A 17 -14.15 -3.28 -4.03
N THR A 18 -15.07 -2.33 -3.86
CA THR A 18 -14.96 -1.27 -2.86
C THR A 18 -16.14 -1.31 -1.92
N ALA A 19 -15.91 -1.07 -0.64
CA ALA A 19 -16.96 -0.90 0.34
C ALA A 19 -16.62 0.23 1.30
N VAL A 20 -17.64 0.88 1.85
CA VAL A 20 -17.49 1.94 2.84
C VAL A 20 -17.95 1.43 4.19
N ILE A 21 -17.11 1.56 5.22
CA ILE A 21 -17.43 1.16 6.60
C ILE A 21 -17.02 2.21 7.60
N GLN A 22 -17.57 2.09 8.81
CA GLN A 22 -17.14 2.87 9.98
C GLN A 22 -16.10 2.08 10.77
N LEU A 23 -14.86 2.58 10.82
CA LEU A 23 -13.79 2.08 11.69
C LEU A 23 -13.40 3.18 12.68
N ASN A 24 -13.56 2.90 13.98
CA ASN A 24 -13.19 3.83 15.05
C ASN A 24 -13.75 5.25 14.87
N GLY A 25 -15.03 5.35 14.47
CA GLY A 25 -15.73 6.62 14.24
C GLY A 25 -15.32 7.38 12.97
N LYS A 26 -14.54 6.74 12.08
CA LYS A 26 -14.21 7.28 10.76
C LYS A 26 -14.82 6.43 9.68
N GLU A 27 -15.39 7.11 8.69
CA GLU A 27 -15.74 6.48 7.42
C GLU A 27 -14.46 6.19 6.64
N VAL A 28 -14.30 4.94 6.19
CA VAL A 28 -13.15 4.48 5.41
C VAL A 28 -13.61 3.66 4.23
N THR A 29 -12.82 3.66 3.15
CA THR A 29 -13.05 2.81 1.98
C THR A 29 -12.15 1.59 2.06
N ILE A 30 -12.72 0.40 1.93
CA ILE A 30 -11.99 -0.87 1.84
C ILE A 30 -11.91 -1.27 0.37
N ILE A 31 -10.72 -1.60 -0.10
CA ILE A 31 -10.46 -2.14 -1.44
C ILE A 31 -10.11 -3.61 -1.31
N GLN A 32 -10.73 -4.43 -2.14
CA GLN A 32 -10.41 -5.83 -2.36
C GLN A 32 -10.20 -6.06 -3.86
N ILE A 33 -9.25 -6.93 -4.20
CA ILE A 33 -8.95 -7.31 -5.59
C ILE A 33 -9.26 -8.79 -5.70
N VAL A 34 -10.12 -9.15 -6.66
CA VAL A 34 -10.61 -10.51 -6.88
C VAL A 34 -10.45 -10.93 -8.34
N ASP A 35 -10.44 -12.24 -8.60
CA ASP A 35 -10.53 -12.77 -9.96
C ASP A 35 -11.95 -12.65 -10.53
N LYS A 36 -12.17 -13.09 -11.77
CA LYS A 36 -13.49 -13.05 -12.43
C LYS A 36 -14.56 -13.89 -11.72
N GLN A 37 -14.17 -14.84 -10.88
CA GLN A 37 -15.07 -15.70 -10.11
C GLN A 37 -15.33 -15.14 -8.70
N GLY A 38 -14.70 -14.02 -8.34
CA GLY A 38 -14.85 -13.37 -7.05
C GLY A 38 -13.90 -13.89 -5.97
N PHE A 39 -12.92 -14.73 -6.31
CA PHE A 39 -11.92 -15.17 -5.33
C PHE A 39 -10.86 -14.07 -5.12
N PRO A 40 -10.57 -13.68 -3.87
CA PRO A 40 -9.59 -12.63 -3.58
C PRO A 40 -8.17 -13.08 -3.85
N TYR A 41 -7.28 -12.15 -4.20
CA TYR A 41 -5.85 -12.45 -4.31
C TYR A 41 -5.11 -12.31 -2.98
N SER A 42 -4.05 -13.10 -2.80
CA SER A 42 -3.16 -12.98 -1.65
C SER A 42 -2.18 -11.81 -1.81
N TRP A 43 -1.54 -11.41 -0.70
CA TRP A 43 -0.44 -10.44 -0.74
C TRP A 43 0.70 -10.88 -1.67
N LEU A 44 1.06 -12.17 -1.65
CA LEU A 44 2.10 -12.73 -2.52
C LEU A 44 1.78 -12.50 -4.00
N THR A 45 0.55 -12.82 -4.40
CA THR A 45 0.09 -12.65 -5.78
C THR A 45 0.10 -11.19 -6.20
N ILE A 46 -0.40 -10.29 -5.34
CA ILE A 46 -0.38 -8.84 -5.59
C ILE A 46 1.05 -8.32 -5.75
N ALA A 47 1.96 -8.69 -4.84
CA ALA A 47 3.35 -8.27 -4.88
C ALA A 47 4.04 -8.76 -6.16
N GLU A 48 3.82 -10.02 -6.56
CA GLU A 48 4.36 -10.59 -7.79
C GLU A 48 3.81 -9.88 -9.04
N GLY A 49 2.51 -9.56 -9.06
CA GLY A 49 1.87 -8.78 -10.12
C GLY A 49 2.52 -7.41 -10.29
N LEU A 50 2.70 -6.68 -9.18
CA LEU A 50 3.37 -5.39 -9.21
C LEU A 50 4.81 -5.50 -9.73
N VAL A 51 5.51 -6.61 -9.50
CA VAL A 51 6.85 -6.85 -10.07
C VAL A 51 6.79 -7.07 -11.58
N LYS A 52 5.91 -7.96 -12.05
CA LYS A 52 5.99 -8.56 -13.39
C LYS A 52 5.10 -7.92 -14.44
N ASP A 53 3.98 -7.32 -14.04
CA ASP A 53 2.91 -6.93 -14.96
C ASP A 53 2.68 -5.41 -14.96
N SER A 54 2.94 -4.76 -16.10
CA SER A 54 2.70 -3.32 -16.27
C SER A 54 1.23 -2.94 -16.33
N SER A 55 0.40 -3.79 -16.91
CA SER A 55 -1.05 -3.57 -17.02
C SER A 55 -1.69 -3.66 -15.64
N PHE A 56 -1.23 -4.60 -14.81
CA PHE A 56 -1.67 -4.67 -13.41
C PHE A 56 -1.23 -3.43 -12.61
N ARG A 57 0.01 -2.94 -12.79
CA ARG A 57 0.46 -1.69 -12.14
C ARG A 57 -0.36 -0.47 -12.57
N GLU A 58 -0.76 -0.41 -13.84
CA GLU A 58 -1.63 0.65 -14.37
C GLU A 58 -3.00 0.59 -13.70
N LEU A 59 -3.65 -0.58 -13.70
CA LEU A 59 -4.94 -0.79 -13.03
C LEU A 59 -4.89 -0.50 -11.53
N TRP A 60 -3.82 -0.94 -10.85
CA TRP A 60 -3.58 -0.67 -9.44
C TRP A 60 -3.52 0.83 -9.16
N ASN A 61 -2.78 1.59 -9.98
CA ASN A 61 -2.69 3.02 -9.83
C ASN A 61 -4.02 3.72 -10.14
N GLN A 62 -4.67 3.32 -11.24
CA GLN A 62 -5.97 3.84 -11.67
C GLN A 62 -7.02 3.68 -10.56
N THR A 63 -7.07 2.51 -9.92
CA THR A 63 -7.96 2.21 -8.79
C THR A 63 -7.80 3.23 -7.65
N LEU A 64 -6.56 3.64 -7.35
CA LEU A 64 -6.27 4.63 -6.31
C LEU A 64 -6.53 6.06 -6.78
N ALA A 65 -6.30 6.36 -8.06
CA ALA A 65 -6.53 7.67 -8.66
C ALA A 65 -8.02 8.05 -8.71
N GLU A 66 -8.89 7.06 -8.93
CA GLU A 66 -10.35 7.21 -9.03
C GLU A 66 -11.04 7.52 -7.69
N ILE A 67 -10.35 7.35 -6.56
CA ILE A 67 -10.90 7.70 -5.25
C ILE A 67 -11.11 9.22 -5.19
N PRO A 68 -12.32 9.73 -4.87
CA PRO A 68 -12.67 11.14 -5.08
C PRO A 68 -12.19 12.09 -3.97
N PHE A 69 -11.45 11.58 -2.98
CA PHE A 69 -10.93 12.35 -1.85
C PHE A 69 -9.45 12.05 -1.62
N ASN A 70 -8.78 12.87 -0.81
CA ASN A 70 -7.40 12.60 -0.40
C ASN A 70 -7.39 11.60 0.74
N PHE A 71 -6.44 10.65 0.72
CA PHE A 71 -6.44 9.53 1.66
C PHE A 71 -5.04 9.11 2.10
N GLN A 72 -5.01 8.47 3.25
CA GLN A 72 -3.94 7.57 3.66
C GLN A 72 -4.22 6.18 3.13
N TRP A 73 -3.20 5.48 2.67
CA TRP A 73 -3.29 4.11 2.21
C TRP A 73 -2.71 3.17 3.28
N LYS A 74 -3.55 2.25 3.76
CA LYS A 74 -3.23 1.29 4.83
C LYS A 74 -3.61 -0.13 4.39
N PRO A 75 -2.78 -0.80 3.59
CA PRO A 75 -2.99 -2.20 3.29
C PRO A 75 -2.87 -3.05 4.57
N VAL A 76 -3.48 -4.23 4.51
CA VAL A 76 -3.30 -5.28 5.51
C VAL A 76 -1.79 -5.56 5.68
N PRO A 77 -1.25 -5.80 6.88
CA PRO A 77 0.19 -6.05 7.05
C PRO A 77 0.66 -7.34 6.36
N ILE A 78 1.93 -7.38 5.99
CA ILE A 78 2.62 -8.60 5.58
C ILE A 78 3.04 -9.34 6.83
N HIS A 79 2.61 -10.59 6.94
CA HIS A 79 3.01 -11.52 7.99
C HIS A 79 3.17 -12.92 7.39
N PRO A 80 4.23 -13.69 7.74
CA PRO A 80 4.57 -14.95 7.07
C PRO A 80 3.44 -15.98 7.02
N LYS A 81 2.67 -16.06 8.11
CA LYS A 81 1.50 -16.94 8.23
C LYS A 81 0.34 -16.62 7.27
N PHE A 82 0.23 -15.37 6.81
CA PHE A 82 -0.96 -14.87 6.11
C PHE A 82 -0.69 -14.43 4.67
N ALA A 83 0.49 -13.86 4.40
CA ALA A 83 0.75 -13.16 3.15
C ALA A 83 0.59 -14.04 1.89
N LYS A 84 0.77 -15.36 2.02
CA LYS A 84 0.67 -16.32 0.91
C LYS A 84 -0.72 -16.91 0.71
N THR A 85 -1.57 -16.90 1.73
CA THR A 85 -2.79 -17.73 1.76
C THR A 85 -4.06 -16.99 2.16
N TYR A 86 -3.94 -15.76 2.67
CA TYR A 86 -5.08 -14.95 3.08
C TYR A 86 -5.28 -13.73 2.17
N PRO A 87 -6.53 -13.25 2.07
CA PRO A 87 -6.88 -12.17 1.18
C PRO A 87 -6.12 -10.87 1.42
N PHE A 88 -5.61 -10.28 0.36
CA PHE A 88 -5.19 -8.89 0.36
C PHE A 88 -6.42 -7.97 0.46
N PHE A 89 -6.28 -6.90 1.24
CA PHE A 89 -7.17 -5.75 1.20
C PHE A 89 -6.42 -4.49 1.63
N ALA A 90 -6.96 -3.32 1.26
CA ALA A 90 -6.45 -2.05 1.72
C ALA A 90 -7.54 -1.15 2.27
N VAL A 91 -7.18 -0.38 3.31
CA VAL A 91 -8.05 0.61 3.93
C VAL A 91 -7.58 2.00 3.52
N LEU A 92 -8.48 2.76 2.91
CA LEU A 92 -8.28 4.16 2.56
C LEU A 92 -8.96 5.01 3.62
N VAL A 93 -8.16 5.83 4.29
CA VAL A 93 -8.64 6.72 5.35
C VAL A 93 -8.67 8.14 4.80
N PRO A 94 -9.85 8.78 4.66
CA PRO A 94 -9.96 10.17 4.24
C PRO A 94 -9.07 11.08 5.10
N SER A 95 -8.38 12.00 4.45
CA SER A 95 -7.38 12.84 5.10
C SER A 95 -7.16 14.15 4.35
N SER A 96 -6.82 15.20 5.08
CA SER A 96 -6.33 16.45 4.51
C SER A 96 -4.81 16.51 4.65
N PHE A 97 -4.15 17.13 3.69
CA PHE A 97 -2.70 17.21 3.67
C PHE A 97 -2.24 18.65 3.43
N PRO A 98 -1.08 19.05 3.98
CA PRO A 98 -0.40 20.27 3.56
C PRO A 98 -0.01 20.24 2.07
N PRO A 99 0.20 21.41 1.43
CA PRO A 99 0.75 21.49 0.08
C PRO A 99 2.11 20.79 -0.03
N SER A 100 2.40 20.24 -1.22
CA SER A 100 3.62 19.50 -1.44
C SER A 100 4.87 20.33 -1.16
N ASN A 101 5.83 19.73 -0.47
CA ASN A 101 7.15 20.30 -0.24
C ASN A 101 8.20 19.20 -0.04
N PRO A 102 9.08 18.96 -1.04
CA PRO A 102 10.11 17.92 -1.00
C PRO A 102 11.33 18.28 -0.15
N SER A 103 11.38 19.46 0.47
CA SER A 103 12.61 20.00 1.10
C SER A 103 13.21 19.06 2.15
N ALA A 104 12.37 18.35 2.91
CA ALA A 104 12.83 17.41 3.94
C ALA A 104 13.63 16.23 3.36
N TYR A 105 13.38 15.86 2.10
CA TYR A 105 14.04 14.74 1.41
C TYR A 105 15.03 15.18 0.32
N ARG A 106 15.28 16.48 0.18
CA ARG A 106 16.17 17.03 -0.87
C ARG A 106 17.56 16.38 -0.89
N LYS A 107 18.12 16.04 0.27
CA LYS A 107 19.43 15.36 0.36
C LYS A 107 19.45 13.95 -0.27
N TYR A 108 18.30 13.29 -0.35
CA TYR A 108 18.16 11.98 -1.00
C TYR A 108 17.80 12.15 -2.47
N LEU A 109 16.88 13.06 -2.77
CA LEU A 109 16.45 13.38 -4.15
C LEU A 109 17.62 13.88 -5.01
N ASN A 110 18.52 14.71 -4.45
CA ASN A 110 19.69 15.22 -5.16
C ASN A 110 20.74 14.15 -5.48
N LYS A 111 20.63 12.93 -4.92
CA LYS A 111 21.53 11.81 -5.24
C LYS A 111 21.06 11.01 -6.45
N LEU A 112 19.82 11.21 -6.88
CA LEU A 112 19.29 10.54 -8.05
C LEU A 112 19.99 11.07 -9.31
N SER A 113 20.45 10.14 -10.14
CA SER A 113 20.83 10.44 -11.52
C SER A 113 19.62 10.88 -12.35
N ASN A 114 19.88 11.32 -13.59
CA ASN A 114 18.80 11.70 -14.50
C ASN A 114 17.86 10.54 -14.84
N GLU A 115 18.37 9.31 -14.86
CA GLU A 115 17.63 8.10 -15.23
C GLU A 115 16.86 7.49 -14.06
N GLU A 116 17.33 7.67 -12.82
CA GLU A 116 16.64 7.18 -11.64
C GLU A 116 15.39 8.03 -11.33
N LEU A 117 14.31 7.34 -10.99
CA LEU A 117 12.98 7.93 -10.74
C LEU A 117 12.50 7.77 -9.31
N ILE A 118 13.13 6.90 -8.53
CA ILE A 118 12.77 6.63 -7.13
C ILE A 118 14.03 6.44 -6.32
N THR A 119 13.97 6.73 -5.02
CA THR A 119 15.03 6.39 -4.07
C THR A 119 14.45 5.73 -2.83
N THR A 120 15.27 4.88 -2.20
CA THR A 120 14.95 4.26 -0.92
C THR A 120 16.00 4.57 0.13
N PHE A 121 15.59 4.84 1.36
CA PHE A 121 16.51 5.13 2.47
C PHE A 121 15.84 4.89 3.82
N PRO A 122 16.59 4.55 4.89
CA PRO A 122 16.03 4.48 6.23
C PRO A 122 15.60 5.87 6.72
N ASN A 123 14.51 5.93 7.48
CA ASN A 123 14.09 7.16 8.17
C ASN A 123 15.10 7.57 9.26
N LEU A 124 14.87 8.72 9.90
CA LEU A 124 15.82 9.29 10.87
C LEU A 124 16.11 8.37 12.08
N SER A 125 15.10 7.66 12.58
CA SER A 125 15.28 6.70 13.68
C SER A 125 15.82 5.34 13.21
N GLY A 126 15.84 5.07 11.90
CA GLY A 126 16.29 3.80 11.32
C GLY A 126 15.30 2.65 11.43
N ASP A 127 14.07 2.92 11.87
CA ASP A 127 13.04 1.92 12.16
C ASP A 127 12.00 1.73 11.04
N ALA A 128 12.22 2.41 9.91
CA ALA A 128 11.43 2.26 8.70
C ALA A 128 12.30 2.51 7.47
N LEU A 129 12.05 1.74 6.41
CA LEU A 129 12.51 2.08 5.07
C LEU A 129 11.49 3.01 4.42
N LEU A 130 11.96 4.06 3.75
CA LEU A 130 11.14 4.96 2.95
C LEU A 130 11.41 4.73 1.47
N LEU A 131 10.36 4.64 0.67
CA LEU A 131 10.39 4.70 -0.79
C LEU A 131 9.72 5.99 -1.24
N ILE A 132 10.46 6.84 -1.96
CA ILE A 132 9.94 8.12 -2.44
C ILE A 132 10.17 8.28 -3.95
N PRO A 133 9.24 8.94 -4.66
CA PRO A 133 9.43 9.36 -6.05
C PRO A 133 10.38 10.55 -6.16
N LYS A 134 11.03 10.66 -7.33
CA LYS A 134 11.75 11.85 -7.79
C LYS A 134 10.84 13.07 -7.76
N ASP A 135 11.43 14.25 -7.61
CA ASP A 135 10.73 15.54 -7.62
C ASP A 135 10.48 16.02 -9.06
N THR A 136 9.41 15.52 -9.68
CA THR A 136 9.00 15.89 -11.06
C THR A 136 7.60 16.51 -11.13
N GLY A 137 6.91 16.67 -10.00
CA GLY A 137 5.55 17.21 -9.96
C GLY A 137 5.08 17.54 -8.53
N ASP A 138 3.81 17.92 -8.42
CA ASP A 138 3.18 18.34 -7.16
C ASP A 138 2.35 17.19 -6.57
N TYR A 139 3.02 16.23 -5.91
CA TYR A 139 2.37 15.10 -5.25
C TYR A 139 2.83 14.94 -3.80
N GLY A 140 2.26 15.75 -2.90
CA GLY A 140 2.59 15.72 -1.47
C GLY A 140 2.16 14.42 -0.76
N HIS A 141 1.27 13.64 -1.35
CA HIS A 141 0.72 12.40 -0.80
C HIS A 141 0.31 11.41 -1.91
N ILE A 142 -0.09 10.20 -1.51
CA ILE A 142 -0.39 9.11 -2.44
C ILE A 142 -1.53 9.42 -3.41
N ALA A 143 -2.61 10.09 -2.96
CA ALA A 143 -3.73 10.40 -3.84
C ALA A 143 -3.31 11.34 -4.99
N ASP A 144 -2.56 12.40 -4.72
CA ASP A 144 -2.04 13.29 -5.77
C ASP A 144 -1.02 12.59 -6.66
N PHE A 145 -0.18 11.72 -6.09
CA PHE A 145 0.76 10.92 -6.87
C PHE A 145 0.02 10.05 -7.89
N CYS A 146 -1.00 9.30 -7.45
CA CYS A 146 -1.75 8.41 -8.33
C CYS A 146 -2.49 9.16 -9.44
N ARG A 147 -2.93 10.41 -9.19
CA ARG A 147 -3.66 11.22 -10.17
C ARG A 147 -2.76 11.98 -11.15
N ASN A 148 -1.58 12.40 -10.71
CA ASN A 148 -0.82 13.44 -11.41
C ASN A 148 0.61 13.03 -11.84
N ALA A 149 1.16 11.94 -11.30
CA ALA A 149 2.51 11.50 -11.70
C ALA A 149 2.53 10.95 -13.13
N ASP A 150 3.68 11.05 -13.80
CA ASP A 150 3.85 10.46 -15.13
C ASP A 150 3.89 8.92 -15.09
N ASP A 151 3.47 8.29 -16.19
CA ASP A 151 3.35 6.83 -16.27
C ASP A 151 4.67 6.11 -15.95
N LYS A 152 5.80 6.67 -16.38
CA LYS A 152 7.11 6.04 -16.16
C LYS A 152 7.45 6.02 -14.66
N LEU A 153 7.17 7.13 -13.96
CA LEU A 153 7.35 7.25 -12.52
C LEU A 153 6.37 6.34 -11.75
N ILE A 154 5.10 6.29 -12.14
CA ILE A 154 4.08 5.39 -11.57
C ILE A 154 4.53 3.94 -11.68
N GLN A 155 4.88 3.50 -12.90
CA GLN A 155 5.33 2.13 -13.17
C GLN A 155 6.57 1.78 -12.36
N THR A 156 7.55 2.70 -12.27
CA THR A 156 8.80 2.47 -11.54
C THR A 156 8.58 2.40 -10.03
N LEU A 157 7.71 3.26 -9.49
CA LEU A 157 7.38 3.27 -8.06
C LEU A 157 6.65 2.00 -7.66
N TRP A 158 5.60 1.62 -8.37
CA TRP A 158 4.84 0.41 -8.04
C TRP A 158 5.64 -0.87 -8.27
N GLN A 159 6.51 -0.92 -9.28
CA GLN A 159 7.40 -2.06 -9.45
C GLN A 159 8.42 -2.16 -8.31
N SER A 160 9.01 -1.04 -7.89
CA SER A 160 9.94 -1.01 -6.75
C SER A 160 9.26 -1.41 -5.45
N PHE A 161 8.04 -0.90 -5.22
CA PHE A 161 7.18 -1.30 -4.12
C PHE A 161 6.93 -2.82 -4.13
N GLY A 162 6.47 -3.36 -5.27
CA GLY A 162 6.23 -4.80 -5.46
C GLY A 162 7.46 -5.64 -5.17
N LYS A 163 8.65 -5.22 -5.65
CA LYS A 163 9.93 -5.90 -5.37
C LYS A 163 10.21 -5.97 -3.87
N LEU A 164 10.08 -4.86 -3.15
CA LEU A 164 10.32 -4.81 -1.70
C LEU A 164 9.35 -5.72 -0.95
N THR A 165 8.05 -5.64 -1.24
CA THR A 165 7.05 -6.49 -0.58
C THR A 165 7.19 -7.96 -0.94
N TYR A 166 7.51 -8.29 -2.19
CA TYR A 166 7.70 -9.65 -2.65
C TYR A 166 8.89 -10.30 -1.95
N GLN A 167 10.02 -9.59 -1.85
CA GLN A 167 11.20 -10.07 -1.14
C GLN A 167 10.92 -10.27 0.36
N ALA A 168 10.23 -9.33 1.02
CA ALA A 168 9.84 -9.48 2.41
C ALA A 168 8.99 -10.75 2.65
N ILE A 169 8.04 -11.04 1.75
CA ILE A 169 7.21 -12.25 1.83
C ILE A 169 8.05 -13.53 1.64
N LEU A 170 9.02 -13.53 0.72
CA LEU A 170 9.90 -14.69 0.49
C LEU A 170 10.87 -14.92 1.65
N ASN A 171 11.34 -13.86 2.28
CA ASN A 171 12.23 -13.90 3.44
C ASN A 171 11.48 -14.19 4.75
N GLU A 172 10.15 -14.35 4.71
CA GLU A 172 9.31 -14.53 5.90
C GLU A 172 9.47 -13.37 6.90
N GLU A 173 9.60 -12.14 6.38
CA GLU A 173 9.65 -10.92 7.17
C GLU A 173 8.25 -10.46 7.58
N ILE A 174 8.19 -9.70 8.67
CA ILE A 174 7.01 -8.97 9.11
C ILE A 174 7.19 -7.52 8.68
N LEU A 175 6.23 -7.03 7.89
CA LEU A 175 6.34 -5.71 7.29
C LEU A 175 4.97 -5.07 7.17
N TRP A 176 4.88 -3.79 7.49
CA TRP A 176 3.68 -3.03 7.22
C TRP A 176 4.01 -1.80 6.38
N CYS A 177 3.50 -1.83 5.16
CA CYS A 177 3.62 -0.74 4.22
C CYS A 177 2.44 0.21 4.37
N ASN A 178 2.69 1.51 4.46
CA ASN A 178 1.62 2.50 4.62
C ASN A 178 2.02 3.89 4.12
N THR A 179 1.02 4.76 3.92
CA THR A 179 1.24 6.20 3.71
C THR A 179 0.53 7.01 4.79
N HIS A 180 1.21 8.05 5.28
CA HIS A 180 0.65 8.97 6.28
C HIS A 180 0.71 10.44 5.87
N GLY A 181 1.75 10.93 5.17
CA GLY A 181 1.80 12.23 4.49
C GLY A 181 1.69 13.53 5.31
N HIS A 182 1.43 13.47 6.62
CA HIS A 182 1.16 14.68 7.42
C HIS A 182 2.40 15.44 7.90
N GLY A 183 3.44 14.72 8.34
CA GLY A 183 4.63 15.34 8.95
C GLY A 183 5.68 15.78 7.93
N VAL A 184 5.72 15.11 6.77
CA VAL A 184 6.55 15.48 5.63
C VAL A 184 5.66 15.46 4.40
N PRO A 185 5.41 16.62 3.78
CA PRO A 185 4.45 16.79 2.68
C PRO A 185 5.06 16.41 1.33
N TRP A 186 5.64 15.22 1.25
CA TRP A 186 6.13 14.65 0.00
C TRP A 186 5.71 13.20 -0.03
N MET A 187 5.22 12.69 -1.17
CA MET A 187 4.81 11.28 -1.27
C MET A 187 5.94 10.37 -0.78
N HIS A 188 5.61 9.50 0.16
CA HIS A 188 6.50 8.44 0.62
C HIS A 188 5.67 7.24 1.08
N ILE A 189 6.09 6.06 0.64
CA ILE A 189 5.64 4.80 1.22
C ILE A 189 6.62 4.45 2.32
N ARG A 190 6.09 4.20 3.52
CA ARG A 190 6.86 3.69 4.64
C ARG A 190 6.74 2.18 4.67
N PHE A 191 7.82 1.50 5.01
CA PHE A 191 7.86 0.09 5.36
C PHE A 191 8.34 0.00 6.80
N ASP A 192 7.40 -0.22 7.72
CA ASP A 192 7.62 -0.24 9.17
C ASP A 192 7.53 -1.70 9.68
N GLU A 193 8.32 -2.04 10.70
CA GLU A 193 8.26 -3.36 11.38
C GLU A 193 7.09 -3.46 12.40
N THR A 194 6.33 -2.37 12.56
CA THR A 194 5.23 -2.23 13.52
C THR A 194 4.09 -1.40 12.93
N LEU A 195 2.88 -1.53 13.45
CA LEU A 195 1.65 -0.82 13.08
C LEU A 195 1.65 0.67 13.49
N LYS A 196 2.66 1.43 13.07
CA LYS A 196 2.80 2.87 13.37
C LYS A 196 1.82 3.72 12.60
N TYR A 197 1.03 4.58 13.22
CA TYR A 197 0.00 5.31 12.47
C TYR A 197 -1.09 4.41 11.87
N ALA A 198 -1.34 3.22 12.41
CA ALA A 198 -2.61 2.55 12.13
C ALA A 198 -3.75 3.51 12.51
N ALA A 199 -4.76 3.65 11.66
CA ALA A 199 -5.89 4.56 11.95
C ALA A 199 -6.85 3.97 12.97
N PHE A 200 -6.76 2.65 13.20
CA PHE A 200 -7.64 1.84 14.02
C PHE A 200 -6.81 0.72 14.66
N PRO A 201 -7.26 0.17 15.81
CA PRO A 201 -6.65 -1.00 16.42
C PRO A 201 -6.62 -2.19 15.45
N PRO A 202 -5.74 -3.15 15.70
CA PRO A 202 -4.65 -3.14 16.69
C PRO A 202 -3.53 -2.14 16.37
N TYR A 203 -2.85 -1.68 17.42
CA TYR A 203 -1.67 -0.80 17.35
C TYR A 203 -0.42 -1.56 17.83
N GLY A 204 0.75 -1.13 17.38
CA GLY A 204 2.01 -1.69 17.88
C GLY A 204 2.48 -2.92 17.09
N THR A 205 2.63 -4.06 17.74
CA THR A 205 3.23 -5.25 17.12
C THR A 205 2.34 -5.84 16.04
N ILE A 206 2.97 -6.30 14.96
CA ILE A 206 2.32 -7.13 13.94
C ILE A 206 2.58 -8.58 14.33
N ASP A 207 1.54 -9.27 14.82
CA ASP A 207 1.59 -10.68 15.16
C ASP A 207 0.32 -11.41 14.67
N GLU A 208 0.24 -12.71 14.96
CA GLU A 208 -0.91 -13.52 14.57
C GLU A 208 -2.24 -13.00 15.14
N THR A 209 -2.23 -12.49 16.37
CA THR A 209 -3.42 -11.96 17.03
C THR A 209 -3.88 -10.69 16.36
N SER A 210 -2.96 -9.74 16.16
CA SER A 210 -3.27 -8.47 15.52
C SER A 210 -3.76 -8.67 14.10
N GLN A 211 -3.14 -9.61 13.36
CA GLN A 211 -3.54 -9.89 11.98
C GLN A 211 -4.94 -10.49 11.89
N LYS A 212 -5.28 -11.43 12.79
CA LYS A 212 -6.64 -11.99 12.86
C LYS A 212 -7.68 -10.92 13.16
N GLU A 213 -7.37 -9.98 14.05
CA GLU A 213 -8.26 -8.88 14.36
C GLU A 213 -8.53 -8.01 13.12
N TRP A 214 -7.52 -7.70 12.30
CA TRP A 214 -7.72 -6.97 11.03
C TRP A 214 -8.69 -7.70 10.10
N TYR A 215 -8.53 -9.02 9.93
CA TYR A 215 -9.45 -9.80 9.10
C TYR A 215 -10.86 -9.87 9.70
N GLU A 216 -11.01 -10.12 10.99
CA GLU A 216 -12.30 -10.25 11.65
C GLU A 216 -13.07 -8.93 11.77
N THR A 217 -12.37 -7.81 11.94
CA THR A 217 -12.99 -6.49 12.15
C THR A 217 -13.19 -5.71 10.86
N ILE A 218 -12.43 -6.01 9.80
CA ILE A 218 -12.45 -5.26 8.54
C ILE A 218 -12.91 -6.17 7.41
N TYR A 219 -12.10 -7.17 7.06
CA TYR A 219 -12.34 -7.96 5.86
C TYR A 219 -13.64 -8.76 5.92
N LEU A 220 -13.81 -9.57 6.97
CA LEU A 220 -14.97 -10.47 7.15
C LEU A 220 -16.27 -9.71 7.41
N LYS A 221 -16.22 -8.46 7.87
CA LYS A 221 -17.43 -7.64 8.03
C LYS A 221 -17.95 -7.07 6.71
N VAL A 222 -17.11 -7.06 5.69
CA VAL A 222 -17.34 -6.33 4.44
C VAL A 222 -17.61 -7.27 3.28
N PHE A 223 -16.83 -8.36 3.19
CA PHE A 223 -16.84 -9.26 2.04
C PHE A 223 -17.36 -10.66 2.37
N GLU A 224 -17.91 -10.86 3.58
CA GLU A 224 -18.71 -12.03 3.97
C GLU A 224 -20.05 -11.62 4.59
#